data_AF-A0A7K0IAB8-F1
#
_entry.id   AF-A0A7K0IAB8-F1
#
_cell.length_a   1.000
_cell.length_b   1.000
_cell.length_c   1.000
_cell.angle_alpha   90.00
_cell.angle_beta   90.00
_cell.angle_gamma   90.00
#
_symmetry.space_group_name_H-M   'P 1'
#
loop_
_entity.id
_entity.type
_entity.pdbx_description
1 polymer ?
#
loop_
_entity_poly.entity_id
_entity_poly.type
_entity_poly.pdbx_seq_one_letter_code
_entity_poly.pdbx_strand_id
1 'polypeptide(L)'
;CSWSEPATSARRRGSARCAGCARACAVVEACVPPLVAAWEPIMGVRAGRLAYRNMTSRWGSCQPATGRICINVRLALYPPECLEYVVVHELCHLRERGHGQRFKDLMDTYMPDWRERRAKLR
;
A
#
# COMPACT_ATOMS: atom_id res chain seq x y z
N CYS A 1 50.17 -6.42 6.91
CA CYS A 1 49.51 -5.20 6.44
C CYS A 1 48.71 -5.50 5.18
N SER A 2 47.42 -5.16 5.24
CA SER A 2 46.55 -4.80 4.12
C SER A 2 45.95 -5.90 3.22
N TRP A 3 44.64 -6.11 3.43
CA TRP A 3 43.52 -6.14 2.45
C TRP A 3 43.68 -7.04 1.20
N SER A 4 42.76 -7.95 0.86
CA SER A 4 41.32 -7.72 0.73
C SER A 4 40.51 -9.04 0.69
N GLU A 5 39.33 -9.03 1.31
CA GLU A 5 38.25 -9.98 1.02
C GLU A 5 37.55 -9.64 -0.31
N PRO A 6 36.94 -10.65 -0.97
CA PRO A 6 35.62 -10.41 -1.53
C PRO A 6 34.62 -11.42 -0.96
N ALA A 7 33.90 -11.04 0.08
CA ALA A 7 32.67 -11.70 0.50
C ALA A 7 31.51 -11.24 -0.39
N THR A 8 31.49 -11.65 -1.66
CA THR A 8 30.27 -11.61 -2.47
C THR A 8 29.38 -12.78 -2.09
N SER A 9 28.50 -12.56 -1.12
CA SER A 9 27.28 -13.37 -0.97
C SER A 9 26.25 -12.61 -0.14
N ALA A 10 25.77 -11.49 -0.70
CA ALA A 10 24.51 -10.92 -0.26
C ALA A 10 23.41 -11.93 -0.65
N ARG A 11 23.09 -12.80 0.31
CA ARG A 11 22.02 -13.79 0.31
C ARG A 11 20.74 -13.16 -0.27
N ARG A 12 20.51 -13.36 -1.57
CA ARG A 12 19.20 -13.13 -2.19
C ARG A 12 18.26 -14.15 -1.57
N ARG A 13 17.59 -13.79 -0.47
CA ARG A 13 16.38 -14.48 -0.03
C ARG A 13 15.26 -14.12 -1.00
N GLY A 14 15.33 -14.67 -2.21
CA GLY A 14 14.20 -14.80 -3.08
C GLY A 14 13.27 -15.83 -2.46
N SER A 15 12.34 -15.37 -1.62
CA SER A 15 11.13 -16.14 -1.36
C SER A 15 10.51 -16.41 -2.73
N ALA A 16 10.53 -17.67 -3.15
CA ALA A 16 9.81 -18.11 -4.33
C ALA A 16 8.35 -17.67 -4.15
N ARG A 17 7.93 -16.67 -4.91
CA ARG A 17 6.53 -16.23 -4.92
C ARG A 17 5.74 -17.43 -5.44
N CYS A 18 4.79 -17.95 -4.67
CA CYS A 18 3.89 -18.95 -5.24
C CYS A 18 3.20 -18.34 -6.48
N ALA A 19 2.96 -19.13 -7.53
CA ALA A 19 2.41 -18.62 -8.79
C ALA A 19 1.09 -17.86 -8.61
N GLY A 20 0.28 -18.22 -7.59
CA GLY A 20 -0.93 -17.48 -7.21
C GLY A 20 -0.64 -16.10 -6.61
N CYS A 21 0.38 -15.98 -5.75
CA CYS A 21 0.85 -14.67 -5.26
C CYS A 21 1.44 -13.81 -6.38
N ALA A 22 2.04 -14.41 -7.41
CA ALA A 22 2.60 -13.68 -8.54
C ALA A 22 1.51 -13.01 -9.40
N ARG A 23 0.41 -13.71 -9.71
CA ARG A 23 -0.72 -13.13 -10.47
C ARG A 23 -1.45 -12.05 -9.69
N ALA A 24 -1.75 -12.29 -8.41
CA ALA A 24 -2.40 -11.30 -7.55
C ALA A 24 -1.54 -10.04 -7.39
N CYS A 25 -0.21 -10.20 -7.29
CA CYS A 25 0.72 -9.08 -7.26
C CYS A 25 0.66 -8.25 -8.55
N ALA A 26 0.63 -8.90 -9.72
CA ALA A 26 0.58 -8.21 -11.01
C ALA A 26 -0.68 -7.34 -11.18
N VAL A 27 -1.85 -7.83 -10.76
CA VAL A 27 -3.11 -7.06 -10.82
C VAL A 27 -3.01 -5.81 -9.94
N VAL A 28 -2.62 -5.98 -8.67
CA VAL A 28 -2.51 -4.85 -7.74
C VAL A 28 -1.44 -3.85 -8.20
N GLU A 29 -0.30 -4.34 -8.69
CA GLU A 29 0.79 -3.50 -9.19
C GLU A 29 0.41 -2.70 -10.44
N ALA A 30 -0.47 -3.23 -11.29
CA ALA A 30 -1.01 -2.51 -12.44
C ALA A 30 -2.05 -1.44 -12.04
N CYS A 31 -2.90 -1.73 -11.05
CA CYS A 31 -4.02 -0.86 -10.68
C CYS A 31 -3.66 0.25 -9.68
N VAL A 32 -2.70 0.01 -8.76
CA VAL A 32 -2.39 0.97 -7.69
C VAL A 32 -1.75 2.27 -8.21
N PRO A 33 -0.74 2.26 -9.11
CA PRO A 33 -0.10 3.51 -9.55
C PRO A 33 -1.07 4.50 -10.21
N PRO A 34 -2.00 4.09 -11.09
CA PRO A 34 -3.02 4.99 -11.61
C PRO A 34 -3.93 5.58 -10.52
N LEU A 35 -4.34 4.79 -9.53
CA LEU A 35 -5.14 5.28 -8.40
C LEU A 35 -4.38 6.31 -7.58
N VAL A 36 -3.11 6.04 -7.26
CA VAL A 36 -2.25 6.99 -6.52
C VAL A 36 -2.13 8.29 -7.32
N ALA A 37 -1.83 8.22 -8.61
CA ALA A 37 -1.69 9.41 -9.46
C ALA A 37 -2.98 10.24 -9.57
N ALA A 38 -4.15 9.60 -9.50
CA ALA A 38 -5.44 10.30 -9.49
C ALA A 38 -5.70 11.00 -8.16
N TRP A 39 -5.37 10.36 -7.03
CA TRP A 39 -5.70 10.86 -5.69
C TRP A 39 -4.67 11.83 -5.10
N GLU A 40 -3.39 11.71 -5.47
CA GLU A 40 -2.32 12.63 -5.06
C GLU A 40 -2.68 14.13 -5.24
N PRO A 41 -3.09 14.60 -6.44
CA PRO A 41 -3.44 16.00 -6.63
C PRO A 41 -4.71 16.40 -5.88
N ILE A 42 -5.70 15.51 -5.76
CA ILE A 42 -6.96 15.76 -5.06
C ILE A 42 -6.69 15.99 -3.56
N MET A 43 -5.82 15.17 -2.97
CA MET A 43 -5.48 15.22 -1.55
C MET A 43 -4.31 16.14 -1.24
N GLY A 44 -3.62 16.67 -2.26
CA GLY A 44 -2.42 17.48 -2.14
C GLY A 44 -1.27 16.76 -1.40
N VAL A 45 -1.12 15.45 -1.61
CA VAL A 45 -0.07 14.63 -1.00
C VAL A 45 0.82 14.02 -2.08
N ARG A 46 1.97 13.49 -1.67
CA ARG A 46 2.87 12.74 -2.56
C ARG A 46 3.30 11.45 -1.90
N ALA A 47 2.94 10.33 -2.51
CA ALA A 47 3.44 9.03 -2.15
C ALA A 47 4.92 8.90 -2.54
N GLY A 48 5.66 8.21 -1.69
CA GLY A 48 7.02 7.78 -1.98
C GLY A 48 7.01 6.46 -2.72
N ARG A 49 7.85 5.52 -2.25
CA ARG A 49 7.94 4.20 -2.88
C ARG A 49 6.70 3.35 -2.63
N LEU A 50 6.15 2.77 -3.69
CA LEU A 50 5.11 1.73 -3.63
C LEU A 50 5.74 0.35 -3.47
N ALA A 51 5.11 -0.49 -2.65
CA ALA A 51 5.49 -1.88 -2.45
C ALA A 51 4.26 -2.78 -2.38
N TYR A 52 4.40 -4.01 -2.87
CA TYR A 52 3.32 -5.00 -2.92
C TYR A 52 3.75 -6.25 -2.17
N ARG A 53 2.99 -6.64 -1.15
CA ARG A 53 3.32 -7.78 -0.29
C ARG A 53 2.09 -8.59 0.05
N ASN A 54 2.25 -9.89 0.26
CA ASN A 54 1.23 -10.68 0.92
C ASN A 54 1.36 -10.46 2.43
N MET A 55 0.35 -9.83 3.04
CA MET A 55 0.35 -9.45 4.46
C MET A 55 -0.77 -10.20 5.19
N THR A 56 -0.54 -10.53 6.46
CA THR A 56 -1.47 -11.36 7.25
C THR A 56 -2.43 -10.56 8.12
N SER A 57 -2.01 -9.39 8.63
CA SER A 57 -2.77 -8.62 9.63
C SER A 57 -3.35 -7.29 9.14
N ARG A 58 -3.00 -6.85 7.92
CA ARG A 58 -3.39 -5.54 7.39
C ARG A 58 -3.50 -5.53 5.87
N TRP A 59 -4.31 -4.60 5.37
CA TRP A 59 -4.56 -4.41 3.94
C TRP A 59 -3.59 -3.41 3.29
N GLY A 60 -3.04 -2.50 4.08
CA GLY A 60 -2.00 -1.58 3.65
C GLY A 60 -1.13 -1.12 4.83
N SER A 61 -0.11 -0.32 4.52
CA SER A 61 0.61 0.47 5.50
C SER A 61 1.36 1.63 4.87
N CYS A 62 1.34 2.78 5.52
CA CYS A 62 2.10 3.97 5.15
C CYS A 62 3.24 4.23 6.15
N GLN A 63 4.37 4.71 5.64
CA GLN A 63 5.47 5.23 6.44
C GLN A 63 5.58 6.74 6.23
N PRO A 64 4.95 7.56 7.09
CA PRO A 64 4.74 8.99 6.82
C PRO A 64 6.04 9.79 6.58
N ALA A 65 7.12 9.41 7.24
CA ALA A 65 8.42 10.08 7.10
C ALA A 65 9.04 9.93 5.70
N THR A 66 8.75 8.84 4.98
CA THR A 66 9.32 8.56 3.65
C THR A 66 8.27 8.51 2.54
N GLY A 67 7.00 8.62 2.90
CA GLY A 67 5.87 8.41 2.00
C GLY A 67 5.74 6.97 1.47
N ARG A 68 6.51 6.01 2.00
CA ARG A 68 6.48 4.63 1.50
C ARG A 68 5.15 3.97 1.82
N ILE A 69 4.44 3.52 0.79
CA ILE A 69 3.15 2.82 0.92
C ILE A 69 3.34 1.36 0.52
N CYS A 70 2.80 0.46 1.34
CA CYS A 70 2.76 -0.97 1.07
C CYS A 70 1.31 -1.41 0.94
N ILE A 71 0.96 -2.09 -0.14
CA ILE A 71 -0.38 -2.58 -0.41
C ILE A 71 -0.39 -4.12 -0.38
N ASN A 72 -1.45 -4.69 0.19
CA ASN A 72 -1.61 -6.14 0.27
C ASN A 72 -2.08 -6.72 -1.08
N VAL A 73 -1.32 -7.67 -1.63
CA VAL A 73 -1.64 -8.32 -2.92
C VAL A 73 -2.96 -9.10 -2.88
N ARG A 74 -3.44 -9.49 -1.69
CA ARG A 74 -4.73 -10.18 -1.53
C ARG A 74 -5.92 -9.33 -1.98
N LEU A 75 -5.76 -8.00 -2.10
CA LEU A 75 -6.80 -7.11 -2.62
C LEU A 75 -7.18 -7.42 -4.07
N ALA A 76 -6.36 -8.15 -4.83
CA ALA A 76 -6.75 -8.67 -6.16
C ALA A 76 -7.98 -9.60 -6.13
N LEU A 77 -8.32 -10.15 -4.96
CA LEU A 77 -9.48 -11.04 -4.78
C LEU A 77 -10.73 -10.31 -4.30
N TYR A 78 -10.64 -9.00 -4.07
CA TYR A 78 -11.73 -8.18 -3.57
C TYR A 78 -12.24 -7.24 -4.66
N PRO A 79 -13.47 -6.72 -4.54
CA PRO A 79 -14.00 -5.72 -5.46
C PRO A 79 -13.04 -4.52 -5.63
N PRO A 80 -12.91 -3.92 -6.83
CA PRO A 80 -11.95 -2.84 -7.10
C PRO A 80 -12.06 -1.64 -6.14
N GLU A 81 -13.26 -1.32 -5.68
CA GLU A 81 -13.50 -0.23 -4.72
C GLU A 81 -12.81 -0.46 -3.37
N CYS A 82 -12.52 -1.72 -3.01
CA CYS A 82 -11.75 -2.05 -1.81
C CYS A 82 -10.28 -1.68 -1.98
N LEU A 83 -9.72 -1.88 -3.19
CA LEU A 83 -8.36 -1.48 -3.49
C LEU A 83 -8.22 0.05 -3.45
N GLU A 84 -9.16 0.75 -4.08
CA GLU A 84 -9.20 2.22 -4.02
C GLU A 84 -9.33 2.74 -2.58
N TYR A 85 -10.23 2.15 -1.78
CA TYR A 85 -10.36 2.48 -0.36
C TYR A 85 -9.02 2.36 0.39
N VAL A 86 -8.28 1.26 0.20
CA VAL A 86 -6.99 1.08 0.87
C VAL A 86 -5.98 2.11 0.38
N VAL A 87 -5.95 2.44 -0.92
CA VAL A 87 -5.05 3.48 -1.44
C VAL A 87 -5.33 4.83 -0.77
N VAL A 88 -6.59 5.27 -0.73
CA VAL A 88 -6.97 6.54 -0.09
C VAL A 88 -6.67 6.51 1.42
N HIS A 89 -6.92 5.40 2.09
CA HIS A 89 -6.58 5.19 3.50
C HIS A 89 -5.08 5.42 3.77
N GLU A 90 -4.20 4.83 2.96
CA GLU A 90 -2.76 4.98 3.14
C GLU A 90 -2.25 6.39 2.75
N LEU A 91 -2.91 7.06 1.80
CA LEU A 91 -2.62 8.45 1.47
C LEU A 91 -3.04 9.40 2.59
N CYS A 92 -4.17 9.15 3.25
CA CYS A 92 -4.59 9.91 4.44
C CYS A 92 -3.52 9.84 5.54
N HIS A 93 -2.79 8.74 5.67
CA HIS A 93 -1.69 8.62 6.62
C HIS A 93 -0.49 9.54 6.39
N LEU A 94 -0.37 10.13 5.20
CA LEU A 94 0.61 11.19 4.93
C LEU A 94 0.22 12.52 5.60
N ARG A 95 -1.07 12.72 5.88
CA ARG A 95 -1.60 13.91 6.57
C ARG A 95 -1.81 13.66 8.08
N GLU A 96 -2.34 12.49 8.44
CA GLU A 96 -2.70 12.14 9.82
C GLU A 96 -2.24 10.71 10.15
N ARG A 97 -1.35 10.57 11.14
CA ARG A 97 -0.71 9.27 11.45
C ARG A 97 -1.66 8.30 12.14
N GLY A 98 -2.58 8.80 12.96
CA GLY A 98 -3.52 7.98 13.69
C GLY A 98 -4.81 7.68 12.93
N HIS A 99 -5.73 6.95 13.57
CA HIS A 99 -7.10 6.70 13.08
C HIS A 99 -8.16 7.44 13.91
N GLY A 100 -7.76 8.56 14.53
CA GLY A 100 -8.62 9.39 15.38
C GLY A 100 -9.66 10.19 14.57
N GLN A 101 -10.29 11.18 15.21
CA GLN A 101 -11.36 11.96 14.58
C GLN A 101 -10.89 12.66 13.29
N ARG A 102 -9.72 13.31 13.33
CA ARG A 102 -9.12 13.98 12.15
C ARG A 102 -8.95 13.04 10.96
N PHE A 103 -8.57 11.78 11.19
CA PHE A 103 -8.45 10.79 10.13
C PHE A 103 -9.80 10.46 9.52
N LYS A 104 -10.82 10.28 10.37
CA LYS A 104 -12.19 10.02 9.91
C LYS A 104 -12.74 11.20 9.12
N ASP A 105 -12.47 12.43 9.56
CA ASP A 105 -12.89 13.65 8.85
C ASP A 105 -12.25 13.73 7.46
N LEU A 106 -10.97 13.38 7.33
CA LEU A 106 -10.29 13.28 6.03
C LEU A 106 -10.94 12.21 5.14
N MET A 107 -11.20 11.02 5.69
CA MET A 107 -11.85 9.94 4.94
C MET A 107 -13.28 10.34 4.52
N ASP A 108 -14.05 10.99 5.40
CA ASP A 108 -15.40 11.48 5.12
C ASP A 108 -15.39 12.58 4.04
N THR A 109 -14.31 13.38 3.97
CA THR A 109 -14.13 14.41 2.94
C THR A 109 -13.81 13.81 1.57
N TYR A 110 -12.87 12.86 1.50
CA TYR A 110 -12.38 12.33 0.21
C TYR A 110 -13.19 11.13 -0.30
N MET A 111 -13.77 10.33 0.61
CA MET A 111 -14.46 9.09 0.26
C MET A 111 -15.63 8.85 1.24
N PRO A 112 -16.77 9.55 1.11
CA PRO A 112 -17.88 9.47 2.07
C PRO A 112 -18.42 8.05 2.32
N ASP A 113 -18.31 7.15 1.34
CA ASP A 113 -18.74 5.75 1.38
C ASP A 113 -17.66 4.79 1.93
N TRP A 114 -16.56 5.30 2.50
CA TRP A 114 -15.42 4.49 2.96
C TRP A 114 -15.80 3.42 3.98
N ARG A 115 -16.82 3.66 4.80
CA ARG A 115 -17.31 2.70 5.80
C ARG A 115 -17.90 1.46 5.14
N GLU A 116 -18.63 1.64 4.04
CA GLU A 116 -19.25 0.55 3.27
C GLU A 116 -18.18 -0.26 2.54
N ARG A 117 -17.20 0.42 1.93
CA ARG A 117 -16.05 -0.23 1.29
C ARG A 117 -15.22 -1.02 2.30
N ARG A 118 -14.95 -0.45 3.47
CA ARG A 118 -14.26 -1.12 4.57
C ARG A 118 -15.00 -2.37 5.04
N ALA A 119 -16.34 -2.36 5.09
CA ALA A 119 -17.13 -3.51 5.53
C ALA A 119 -17.01 -4.74 4.60
N LYS A 120 -16.61 -4.54 3.33
CA LYS A 120 -16.32 -5.63 2.38
C LYS A 120 -15.00 -6.33 2.67
N LEU A 121 -14.07 -5.66 3.36
CA LEU A 121 -12.81 -6.20 3.83
C LEU A 121 -13.02 -6.94 5.15
N ARG A 122 -13.41 -8.23 5.03
CA ARG A 122 -13.52 -9.17 6.15
C ARG A 122 -12.20 -9.89 6.39
#